data_AF-A0A2U0SLD0-F1
#
_entry.id   AF-A0A2U0SLD0-F1
#
_cell.length_a   1.000
_cell.length_b   1.000
_cell.length_c   1.000
_cell.angle_alpha   90.00
_cell.angle_beta   90.00
_cell.angle_gamma   90.00
#
_symmetry.space_group_name_H-M   'P 1'
#
loop_
_entity.id
_entity.type
_entity.pdbx_description
1 polymer ?
#
loop_
_entity_poly.entity_id
_entity_poly.type
_entity_poly.pdbx_seq_one_letter_code
_entity_poly.pdbx_strand_id
1 'polypeptide(L)'
;MTISDKAIRARSYEDANLNGVLSLHGAGRSIPSHIRVRENSSVISISSSGRVNELSQRVTFTDIINWIDKNFEKIQNGNSNEFLDSFAKRIDLNEIIASGVEPNSILIETSTLINALENNNIYFYRSKSKKVCIKDGFKNKLILGLEKIYDLSKLSDANANLFQVNGLGKNNVLKINKKTISIEINILKRLNIEDDGKELSLQDYIKKHKLYSVTFTDPQYMYFMGYCFQDRSGISDIDNILDILVNQDNFTVKAEKEPEDEFLTENSTQFSSNSIFGFVENLHRKDDYIFCDDLGDEWADHITMNLKDKSINFIHSKYNDDVSLSASKLHDVVGQAIKNIGNMHFSRDQFINKKLNPKLMKVYTTSNSVRTNISRVRKGNLKDFESKLDSLLKNHSLSRKCILCCPFLSKEQIGNEFKKIKQGKNTKGNVTQLLWIISSFSHVVKEMNIVPVIYCRS
;
A
#
# COMPACT_ATOMS: atom_id res chain seq x y z
N MET A 1 2.84 -4.97 7.40
CA MET A 1 2.91 -3.50 7.31
C MET A 1 2.47 -3.16 5.91
N THR A 2 1.29 -2.57 5.80
CA THR A 2 0.64 -2.28 4.52
C THR A 2 -0.01 -0.92 4.61
N ILE A 3 0.11 -0.17 3.53
CA ILE A 3 -0.46 1.16 3.36
C ILE A 3 -1.96 1.14 3.08
N SER A 4 -2.55 -0.06 2.90
CA SER A 4 -3.98 -0.22 2.61
C SER A 4 -4.71 -0.86 3.79
N ASP A 5 -5.78 -0.21 4.21
CA ASP A 5 -6.73 -0.69 5.21
C ASP A 5 -7.59 -1.87 4.72
N LYS A 6 -7.53 -2.19 3.41
CA LYS A 6 -8.21 -3.30 2.73
C LYS A 6 -7.34 -4.52 2.49
N ALA A 7 -6.05 -4.43 2.81
CA ALA A 7 -5.20 -5.60 2.93
C ALA A 7 -5.60 -6.43 4.17
N ILE A 8 -5.11 -7.68 4.23
CA ILE A 8 -5.31 -8.51 5.41
C ILE A 8 -4.59 -7.87 6.61
N ARG A 9 -5.37 -7.55 7.65
CA ARG A 9 -4.88 -6.85 8.86
C ARG A 9 -4.28 -7.80 9.89
N ALA A 10 -4.79 -9.02 9.97
CA ALA A 10 -4.33 -10.04 10.90
C ALA A 10 -4.63 -11.44 10.37
N ARG A 11 -3.78 -12.41 10.74
CA ARG A 11 -3.98 -13.85 10.55
C ARG A 11 -3.50 -14.57 11.80
N SER A 12 -4.07 -15.74 12.04
CA SER A 12 -3.66 -16.65 13.09
C SER A 12 -3.25 -17.97 12.45
N TYR A 13 -2.11 -18.52 12.87
CA TYR A 13 -1.57 -19.78 12.39
C TYR A 13 -1.30 -20.69 13.59
N GLU A 14 -1.60 -21.98 13.45
CA GLU A 14 -1.40 -23.00 14.47
C GLU A 14 -0.87 -24.27 13.81
N ASP A 15 0.24 -24.77 14.33
CA ASP A 15 0.86 -26.05 13.95
C ASP A 15 1.69 -26.56 15.15
N ALA A 16 2.05 -27.84 15.14
CA ALA A 16 3.06 -28.39 16.04
C ALA A 16 4.43 -27.72 15.81
N ASN A 17 4.76 -27.38 14.57
CA ASN A 17 5.94 -26.59 14.23
C ASN A 17 5.69 -25.71 13.00
N LEU A 18 5.65 -24.39 13.21
CA LEU A 18 5.46 -23.44 12.12
C LEU A 18 6.69 -23.32 11.20
N ASN A 19 7.87 -23.78 11.63
CA ASN A 19 9.07 -23.76 10.80
C ASN A 19 8.88 -24.67 9.57
N GLY A 20 9.03 -24.09 8.38
CA GLY A 20 8.88 -24.82 7.11
C GLY A 20 7.43 -24.99 6.63
N VAL A 21 6.43 -24.74 7.48
CA VAL A 21 5.00 -24.77 7.10
C VAL A 21 4.48 -23.38 6.79
N LEU A 22 4.84 -22.40 7.62
CA LEU A 22 4.48 -21.02 7.36
C LEU A 22 5.39 -20.45 6.27
N SER A 23 4.78 -19.95 5.19
CA SER A 23 5.51 -19.14 4.22
C SER A 23 6.04 -17.88 4.90
N LEU A 24 7.36 -17.71 4.91
CA LEU A 24 8.02 -16.51 5.42
C LEU A 24 8.01 -15.36 4.40
N HIS A 25 7.30 -15.53 3.28
CA HIS A 25 7.20 -14.49 2.28
C HIS A 25 6.48 -13.25 2.84
N GLY A 26 7.22 -12.16 3.05
CA GLY A 26 6.69 -10.95 3.70
C GLY A 26 6.67 -11.00 5.24
N ALA A 27 7.31 -12.00 5.86
CA ALA A 27 7.45 -12.08 7.32
C ALA A 27 8.16 -10.83 7.87
N GLY A 28 9.21 -10.32 7.20
CA GLY A 28 9.98 -9.15 7.62
C GLY A 28 9.17 -7.86 7.76
N ARG A 29 7.94 -7.87 7.21
CA ARG A 29 6.97 -6.78 7.31
C ARG A 29 5.72 -7.14 8.10
N SER A 30 5.59 -8.37 8.53
CA SER A 30 4.51 -8.83 9.39
C SER A 30 4.92 -8.65 10.85
N ILE A 31 3.99 -8.13 11.66
CA ILE A 31 4.25 -7.86 13.09
C ILE A 31 3.54 -8.95 13.89
N PRO A 32 4.26 -9.84 14.59
CA PRO A 32 3.66 -10.82 15.48
C PRO A 32 2.90 -10.12 16.59
N SER A 33 1.57 -10.26 16.59
CA SER A 33 0.72 -9.60 17.60
C SER A 33 0.60 -10.42 18.88
N HIS A 34 0.54 -11.75 18.73
CA HIS A 34 0.39 -12.74 19.79
C HIS A 34 1.15 -13.99 19.37
N ILE A 35 1.96 -14.53 20.27
CA ILE A 35 2.69 -15.78 20.08
C ILE A 35 2.25 -16.72 21.20
N ARG A 36 1.94 -17.96 20.88
CA ARG A 36 1.65 -19.01 21.86
C ARG A 36 2.57 -20.18 21.58
N VAL A 37 3.32 -20.59 22.59
CA VAL A 37 4.27 -21.70 22.53
C VAL A 37 3.89 -22.71 23.59
N ARG A 38 3.87 -23.99 23.21
CA ARG A 38 3.75 -25.09 24.17
C ARG A 38 5.15 -25.58 24.49
N GLU A 39 5.55 -25.47 25.76
CA GLU A 39 6.80 -25.99 26.28
C GLU A 39 6.45 -27.06 27.33
N ASN A 40 6.72 -28.33 27.00
CA ASN A 40 6.28 -29.49 27.79
C ASN A 40 4.75 -29.48 28.02
N SER A 41 4.30 -29.48 29.29
CA SER A 41 2.89 -29.41 29.69
C SER A 41 2.35 -27.98 29.83
N SER A 42 3.20 -26.96 29.73
CA SER A 42 2.81 -25.57 29.92
C SER A 42 2.60 -24.87 28.59
N VAL A 43 1.61 -23.99 28.55
CA VAL A 43 1.34 -23.12 27.39
C VAL A 43 1.68 -21.69 27.79
N ILE A 44 2.72 -21.14 27.18
CA ILE A 44 3.16 -19.76 27.37
C ILE A 44 2.62 -18.94 26.21
N SER A 45 2.09 -17.76 26.52
CA SER A 45 1.64 -16.79 25.53
C SER A 45 2.29 -15.43 25.77
N ILE A 46 2.73 -14.81 24.68
CA ILE A 46 3.38 -13.51 24.68
C ILE A 46 2.56 -12.59 23.78
N SER A 47 2.16 -11.43 24.31
CA SER A 47 1.52 -10.39 23.52
C SER A 47 2.53 -9.38 22.99
N SER A 48 2.17 -8.69 21.92
CA SER A 48 2.89 -7.52 21.37
C SER A 48 3.04 -6.34 22.34
N SER A 49 2.31 -6.33 23.46
CA SER A 49 2.50 -5.38 24.55
C SER A 49 3.53 -5.83 25.59
N GLY A 50 4.22 -6.95 25.35
CA GLY A 50 5.21 -7.54 26.26
C GLY A 50 4.60 -8.27 27.47
N ARG A 51 3.32 -8.65 27.42
CA ARG A 51 2.72 -9.45 28.51
C ARG A 51 3.03 -10.92 28.28
N VAL A 52 3.55 -11.58 29.30
CA VAL A 52 3.78 -13.02 29.34
C VAL A 52 2.71 -13.64 30.24
N ASN A 53 1.95 -14.59 29.70
CA ASN A 53 0.99 -15.37 30.47
C ASN A 53 1.30 -16.86 30.30
N GLU A 54 1.26 -17.61 31.38
CA GLU A 54 1.35 -19.07 31.36
C GLU A 54 0.02 -19.67 31.83
N LEU A 55 -0.52 -20.63 31.08
CA LEU A 55 -1.70 -21.37 31.49
C LEU A 55 -1.29 -22.38 32.57
N SER A 56 -1.82 -22.23 33.79
CA SER A 56 -1.53 -23.11 34.92
C SER A 56 -2.79 -23.46 35.73
N GLN A 57 -2.70 -24.51 36.55
CA GLN A 57 -3.70 -24.81 37.58
C GLN A 57 -3.49 -23.92 38.81
N ARG A 58 -4.22 -24.15 39.91
CA ARG A 58 -3.97 -23.43 41.17
C ARG A 58 -2.52 -23.66 41.63
N VAL A 59 -1.80 -22.58 41.83
CA VAL A 59 -0.40 -22.57 42.28
C VAL A 59 -0.27 -21.79 43.59
N THR A 60 0.79 -22.04 44.34
CA THR A 60 1.10 -21.31 45.57
C THR A 60 1.74 -19.95 45.27
N PHE A 61 1.81 -19.07 46.27
CA PHE A 61 2.52 -17.80 46.12
C PHE A 61 4.02 -17.99 45.84
N THR A 62 4.65 -19.00 46.44
CA THR A 62 6.06 -19.34 46.20
C THR A 62 6.29 -19.77 44.75
N ASP A 63 5.36 -20.54 44.17
CA ASP A 63 5.44 -20.94 42.77
C ASP A 63 5.36 -19.73 41.82
N ILE A 64 4.57 -18.71 42.18
CA ILE A 64 4.49 -17.46 41.41
C ILE A 64 5.83 -16.72 41.45
N ILE A 65 6.48 -16.61 42.61
CA ILE A 65 7.81 -15.97 42.71
C ILE A 65 8.83 -16.72 41.85
N ASN A 66 8.90 -18.05 42.00
CA ASN A 66 9.80 -18.88 41.20
C ASN A 66 9.53 -18.75 39.69
N TRP A 67 8.26 -18.64 39.31
CA TRP A 67 7.86 -18.41 37.93
C TRP A 67 8.33 -17.04 37.41
N ILE A 68 8.22 -15.98 38.23
CA ILE A 68 8.73 -14.65 37.89
C ILE A 68 10.25 -14.70 37.67
N ASP A 69 11.01 -15.27 38.62
CA ASP A 69 12.47 -15.35 38.55
C ASP A 69 12.94 -16.12 37.32
N LYS A 70 12.31 -17.27 37.04
CA LYS A 70 12.59 -18.08 35.84
C LYS A 70 12.34 -17.31 34.55
N ASN A 71 11.26 -16.52 34.47
CA ASN A 71 10.99 -15.71 33.29
C ASN A 71 11.98 -14.55 33.15
N PHE A 72 12.43 -13.94 34.24
CA PHE A 72 13.50 -12.93 34.20
C PHE A 72 14.81 -13.52 33.67
N GLU A 73 15.23 -14.69 34.16
CA GLU A 73 16.42 -15.38 33.65
C GLU A 73 16.28 -15.72 32.16
N LYS A 74 15.11 -16.22 31.73
CA LYS A 74 14.83 -16.52 30.31
C LYS A 74 14.90 -15.27 29.42
N ILE A 75 14.46 -14.11 29.91
CA ILE A 75 14.52 -12.85 29.15
C ILE A 75 15.96 -12.35 29.03
N GLN A 76 16.76 -12.47 30.11
CA GLN A 76 18.16 -12.02 30.10
C GLN A 76 19.07 -12.92 29.28
N ASN A 77 18.85 -14.24 29.35
CA ASN A 77 19.72 -15.25 28.75
C ASN A 77 19.12 -15.89 27.49
N GLY A 78 17.97 -15.41 27.03
CA GLY A 78 17.25 -15.97 25.88
C GLY A 78 18.00 -15.75 24.58
N ASN A 79 18.21 -16.83 23.82
CA ASN A 79 18.73 -16.75 22.46
C ASN A 79 17.65 -16.29 21.48
N SER A 80 18.06 -15.62 20.41
CA SER A 80 17.15 -15.28 19.32
C SER A 80 16.71 -16.53 18.58
N ASN A 81 15.48 -16.51 18.07
CA ASN A 81 14.91 -17.61 17.31
C ASN A 81 14.89 -17.20 15.84
N GLU A 82 15.58 -17.96 14.97
CA GLU A 82 15.75 -17.63 13.55
C GLU A 82 14.42 -17.39 12.81
N PHE A 83 13.38 -18.17 13.16
CA PHE A 83 12.05 -17.97 12.61
C PHE A 83 11.41 -16.66 13.06
N LEU A 84 11.45 -16.33 14.35
CA LEU A 84 10.95 -15.03 14.85
C LEU A 84 11.80 -13.85 14.36
N ASP A 85 13.09 -14.08 14.10
CA ASP A 85 14.01 -13.09 13.55
C ASP A 85 13.69 -12.72 12.10
N SER A 86 12.92 -13.56 11.39
CA SER A 86 12.40 -13.23 10.06
C SER A 86 11.27 -12.19 10.09
N PHE A 87 10.68 -11.89 11.26
CA PHE A 87 9.54 -10.96 11.38
C PHE A 87 9.93 -9.52 11.69
N ALA A 88 9.07 -8.56 11.35
CA ALA A 88 9.26 -7.17 11.72
C ALA A 88 9.37 -7.02 13.24
N LYS A 89 10.43 -6.35 13.71
CA LYS A 89 10.65 -6.13 15.15
C LYS A 89 10.25 -4.72 15.54
N ARG A 90 9.54 -4.60 16.67
CA ARG A 90 9.29 -3.29 17.27
C ARG A 90 10.55 -2.81 17.97
N ILE A 91 10.91 -1.55 17.75
CA ILE A 91 12.09 -0.91 18.34
C ILE A 91 11.69 0.41 18.99
N ASP A 92 12.41 0.84 20.03
CA ASP A 92 12.14 2.13 20.66
C ASP A 92 12.60 3.27 19.74
N LEU A 93 11.79 4.33 19.62
CA LEU A 93 12.13 5.49 18.82
C LEU A 93 13.43 6.16 19.31
N ASN A 94 13.67 6.21 20.61
CA ASN A 94 14.89 6.82 21.15
C ASN A 94 16.14 6.05 20.75
N GLU A 95 16.08 4.72 20.64
CA GLU A 95 17.21 3.90 20.20
C GLU A 95 17.58 4.24 18.75
N ILE A 96 16.58 4.39 17.87
CA ILE A 96 16.80 4.82 16.48
C ILE A 96 17.44 6.22 16.45
N ILE A 97 16.84 7.20 17.12
CA ILE A 97 17.36 8.58 17.08
C ILE A 97 18.76 8.66 17.71
N ALA A 98 19.04 7.91 18.78
CA ALA A 98 20.35 7.86 19.43
C ALA A 98 21.43 7.23 18.53
N SER A 99 21.07 6.35 17.60
CA SER A 99 21.99 5.82 16.59
C SER A 99 22.35 6.80 15.47
N GLY A 100 21.85 8.05 15.53
CA GLY A 100 22.08 9.07 14.51
C GLY A 100 21.18 8.95 13.29
N VAL A 101 20.14 8.11 13.36
CA VAL A 101 19.17 7.92 12.30
C VAL A 101 18.07 8.97 12.43
N GLU A 102 17.87 9.78 11.39
CA GLU A 102 16.90 10.86 11.36
C GLU A 102 15.68 10.56 10.48
N PRO A 103 14.47 11.06 10.82
CA PRO A 103 13.34 11.08 9.89
C PRO A 103 13.65 11.81 8.59
N ASN A 104 13.27 11.24 7.44
CA ASN A 104 13.55 11.84 6.13
C ASN A 104 12.31 12.07 5.25
N SER A 105 11.19 11.39 5.50
CA SER A 105 9.94 11.64 4.78
C SER A 105 8.71 11.34 5.62
N ILE A 106 7.59 11.96 5.27
CA ILE A 106 6.27 11.67 5.83
C ILE A 106 5.24 11.44 4.71
N LEU A 107 4.36 10.49 4.95
CA LEU A 107 3.18 10.21 4.15
C LEU A 107 1.94 10.16 5.05
N ILE A 108 0.86 10.84 4.65
CA ILE A 108 -0.45 10.67 5.28
C ILE A 108 -1.13 9.46 4.62
N GLU A 109 -1.64 8.52 5.42
CA GLU A 109 -2.32 7.34 4.90
C GLU A 109 -3.75 7.72 4.47
N THR A 110 -3.90 8.02 3.18
CA THR A 110 -5.13 8.59 2.65
C THR A 110 -6.24 7.57 2.40
N SER A 111 -5.98 6.27 2.29
CA SER A 111 -7.01 5.28 1.93
C SER A 111 -8.18 5.23 2.93
N THR A 112 -7.87 5.19 4.23
CA THR A 112 -8.88 5.26 5.31
C THR A 112 -9.45 6.67 5.43
N LEU A 113 -8.59 7.68 5.25
CA LEU A 113 -8.95 9.07 5.44
C LEU A 113 -9.96 9.52 4.37
N ILE A 114 -9.79 9.14 3.11
CA ILE A 114 -10.69 9.50 2.01
C ILE A 114 -12.11 9.05 2.30
N ASN A 115 -12.32 7.80 2.75
CA ASN A 115 -13.66 7.34 3.13
C ASN A 115 -14.26 8.20 4.24
N ALA A 116 -13.46 8.58 5.24
CA ALA A 116 -13.91 9.47 6.31
C ALA A 116 -14.21 10.89 5.80
N LEU A 117 -13.39 11.41 4.88
CA LEU A 117 -13.57 12.72 4.26
C LEU A 117 -14.81 12.72 3.36
N GLU A 118 -15.09 11.64 2.63
CA GLU A 118 -16.25 11.47 1.75
C GLU A 118 -17.56 11.39 2.52
N ASN A 119 -17.58 10.59 3.60
CA ASN A 119 -18.77 10.34 4.39
C ASN A 119 -19.10 11.44 5.41
N ASN A 120 -18.13 12.30 5.75
CA ASN A 120 -18.32 13.37 6.74
C ASN A 120 -18.19 14.77 6.12
N ASN A 121 -18.92 15.71 6.71
CA ASN A 121 -18.75 17.13 6.39
C ASN A 121 -17.46 17.65 7.03
N ILE A 122 -16.56 18.16 6.20
CA ILE A 122 -15.36 18.87 6.66
C ILE A 122 -15.66 20.37 6.67
N TYR A 123 -15.23 21.06 7.71
CA TYR A 123 -15.56 22.46 7.91
C TYR A 123 -14.46 23.22 8.61
N PHE A 124 -14.59 24.53 8.65
CA PHE A 124 -13.78 25.41 9.48
C PHE A 124 -14.67 26.44 10.16
N TYR A 125 -14.14 27.06 11.21
CA TYR A 125 -14.79 28.19 11.88
C TYR A 125 -14.37 29.50 11.25
N ARG A 126 -15.34 30.25 10.70
CA ARG A 126 -15.10 31.64 10.25
C ARG A 126 -15.14 32.63 11.41
N SER A 127 -15.88 32.30 12.47
CA SER A 127 -15.94 32.99 13.75
C SER A 127 -16.22 31.96 14.86
N LYS A 128 -16.21 32.35 16.13
CA LYS A 128 -16.40 31.43 17.29
C LYS A 128 -17.63 30.50 17.19
N SER A 129 -18.66 30.89 16.44
CA SER A 129 -19.91 30.12 16.30
C SER A 129 -20.30 29.77 14.85
N LYS A 130 -19.65 30.35 13.84
CA LYS A 130 -20.04 30.14 12.44
C LYS A 130 -19.21 29.04 11.78
N LYS A 131 -19.81 27.84 11.70
CA LYS A 131 -19.33 26.68 10.95
C LYS A 131 -19.57 26.87 9.45
N VAL A 132 -18.53 26.66 8.65
CA VAL A 132 -18.59 26.75 7.18
C VAL A 132 -18.01 25.47 6.58
N CYS A 133 -18.84 24.71 5.86
CA CYS A 133 -18.37 23.52 5.14
C CYS A 133 -17.45 23.92 3.99
N ILE A 134 -16.40 23.13 3.77
CA ILE A 134 -15.54 23.32 2.60
C ILE A 134 -16.28 22.91 1.33
N LYS A 135 -15.98 23.58 0.22
CA LYS A 135 -16.50 23.20 -1.09
C LYS A 135 -15.76 21.96 -1.62
N ASP A 136 -16.41 21.18 -2.47
CA ASP A 136 -15.82 19.96 -3.07
C ASP A 136 -14.51 20.24 -3.81
N GLY A 137 -14.41 21.36 -4.53
CA GLY A 137 -13.15 21.75 -5.18
C GLY A 137 -11.98 21.97 -4.20
N PHE A 138 -12.26 22.43 -2.97
CA PHE A 138 -11.24 22.55 -1.94
C PHE A 138 -10.94 21.19 -1.29
N LYS A 139 -11.96 20.35 -1.09
CA LYS A 139 -11.83 18.98 -0.60
C LYS A 139 -10.92 18.14 -1.51
N ASN A 140 -11.11 18.23 -2.83
CA ASN A 140 -10.26 17.54 -3.81
C ASN A 140 -8.81 18.04 -3.74
N LYS A 141 -8.59 19.35 -3.63
CA LYS A 141 -7.23 19.92 -3.45
C LYS A 141 -6.58 19.47 -2.15
N LEU A 142 -7.36 19.35 -1.07
CA LEU A 142 -6.88 18.85 0.21
C LEU A 142 -6.45 17.39 0.09
N ILE A 143 -7.28 16.53 -0.51
CA ILE A 143 -6.97 15.11 -0.75
C ILE A 143 -5.67 14.98 -1.57
N LEU A 144 -5.56 15.69 -2.69
CA LEU A 144 -4.34 15.72 -3.52
C LEU A 144 -3.11 16.21 -2.75
N GLY A 145 -3.29 17.10 -1.76
CA GLY A 145 -2.22 17.55 -0.89
C GLY A 145 -1.83 16.52 0.18
N LEU A 146 -2.77 15.70 0.65
CA LEU A 146 -2.54 14.66 1.65
C LEU A 146 -1.90 13.40 1.06
N GLU A 147 -2.18 13.09 -0.21
CA GLU A 147 -1.54 11.99 -0.95
C GLU A 147 -0.05 12.25 -1.24
N LYS A 148 0.40 13.50 -1.10
CA LYS A 148 1.81 13.86 -1.32
C LYS A 148 2.71 13.33 -0.21
N ILE A 149 3.86 12.84 -0.62
CA ILE A 149 4.98 12.53 0.25
C ILE A 149 5.80 13.79 0.38
N TYR A 150 6.10 14.13 1.61
CA TYR A 150 6.88 15.32 1.92
C TYR A 150 8.22 14.89 2.49
N ASP A 151 9.30 15.36 1.88
CA ASP A 151 10.64 15.26 2.45
C ASP A 151 10.71 16.10 3.74
N LEU A 152 11.53 15.62 4.67
CA LEU A 152 11.76 16.26 5.96
C LEU A 152 13.16 16.87 5.99
N SER A 153 13.28 18.08 6.55
CA SER A 153 14.57 18.71 6.81
C SER A 153 14.67 19.16 8.26
N LYS A 154 15.83 18.94 8.89
CA LYS A 154 16.06 19.34 10.28
C LYS A 154 16.11 20.88 10.38
N LEU A 155 15.41 21.47 11.34
CA LEU A 155 15.25 22.94 11.41
C LEU A 155 16.47 23.66 12.02
N SER A 156 17.09 23.10 13.07
CA SER A 156 18.37 23.55 13.66
C SER A 156 18.76 22.66 14.85
N ASP A 157 20.01 22.75 15.33
CA ASP A 157 20.46 22.00 16.51
C ASP A 157 19.74 22.44 17.81
N ALA A 158 19.38 23.72 17.93
CA ALA A 158 18.56 24.22 19.05
C ALA A 158 17.14 23.62 19.06
N ASN A 159 16.67 23.11 17.91
CA ASN A 159 15.38 22.45 17.74
C ASN A 159 15.58 21.02 17.20
N ALA A 160 16.53 20.27 17.76
CA ALA A 160 16.93 18.95 17.27
C ALA A 160 15.77 17.95 17.08
N ASN A 161 14.65 18.14 17.78
CA ASN A 161 13.46 17.29 17.69
C ASN A 161 12.41 17.76 16.67
N LEU A 162 12.65 18.85 15.94
CA LEU A 162 11.73 19.42 14.96
C LEU A 162 12.27 19.32 13.53
N PHE A 163 11.42 18.80 12.65
CA PHE A 163 11.69 18.61 11.24
C PHE A 163 10.68 19.40 10.42
N GLN A 164 11.16 20.26 9.53
CA GLN A 164 10.33 20.97 8.57
C GLN A 164 9.72 19.99 7.58
N VAL A 165 8.41 20.11 7.35
CA VAL A 165 7.74 19.41 6.25
C VAL A 165 7.91 20.26 4.99
N ASN A 166 8.82 19.84 4.11
CA ASN A 166 9.19 20.62 2.93
C ASN A 166 7.97 20.79 2.01
N GLY A 167 7.80 21.98 1.40
CA GLY A 167 6.67 22.25 0.50
C GLY A 167 5.36 22.68 1.15
N LEU A 168 5.19 22.56 2.48
CA LEU A 168 3.99 23.06 3.20
C LEU A 168 4.18 24.43 3.86
N GLY A 169 5.39 25.00 3.83
CA GLY A 169 5.75 26.29 4.44
C GLY A 169 6.23 26.16 5.89
N LYS A 170 6.95 27.19 6.39
CA LYS A 170 7.80 27.16 7.60
C LYS A 170 7.15 26.74 8.93
N ASN A 171 5.82 26.83 9.02
CA ASN A 171 5.09 26.55 10.27
C ASN A 171 4.53 25.12 10.32
N ASN A 172 4.92 24.26 9.36
CA ASN A 172 4.45 22.89 9.28
C ASN A 172 5.61 21.95 9.59
N VAL A 173 5.52 21.26 10.72
CA VAL A 173 6.64 20.51 11.28
C VAL A 173 6.22 19.12 11.72
N LEU A 174 7.17 18.21 11.72
CA LEU A 174 7.14 16.95 12.42
C LEU A 174 7.96 17.10 13.71
N LYS A 175 7.40 16.62 14.81
CA LYS A 175 7.99 16.68 16.14
C LYS A 175 8.23 15.29 16.68
N ILE A 176 9.48 15.04 17.09
CA ILE A 176 9.89 13.84 17.82
C ILE A 176 9.58 14.06 19.30
N ASN A 177 8.79 13.17 19.88
CA ASN A 177 8.54 13.09 21.32
C ASN A 177 9.23 11.83 21.87
N LYS A 178 9.24 11.67 23.20
CA LYS A 178 9.94 10.58 23.89
C LYS A 178 9.61 9.18 23.38
N LYS A 179 8.39 8.91 22.91
CA LYS A 179 7.99 7.57 22.43
C LYS A 179 7.25 7.58 21.09
N THR A 180 6.98 8.76 20.56
CA THR A 180 6.06 8.95 19.43
C THR A 180 6.54 10.09 18.57
N ILE A 181 6.18 10.02 17.30
CA ILE A 181 6.28 11.14 16.37
C ILE A 181 4.90 11.82 16.31
N SER A 182 4.86 13.13 16.13
CA SER A 182 3.63 13.89 15.97
C SER A 182 3.77 14.95 14.88
N ILE A 183 2.68 15.23 14.17
CA ILE A 183 2.65 16.25 13.12
C ILE A 183 2.02 17.55 13.61
N GLU A 184 2.50 18.67 13.09
CA GLU A 184 1.89 19.97 13.25
C GLU A 184 1.74 20.61 11.88
N ILE A 185 0.54 20.49 11.28
CA ILE A 185 0.25 21.01 9.95
C ILE A 185 -0.91 22.00 10.05
N ASN A 186 -0.63 23.27 9.74
CA ASN A 186 -1.53 24.39 10.03
C ASN A 186 -2.90 24.28 9.37
N ILE A 187 -2.96 23.80 8.12
CA ILE A 187 -4.26 23.64 7.45
C ILE A 187 -5.11 22.56 8.14
N LEU A 188 -4.49 21.48 8.63
CA LEU A 188 -5.18 20.38 9.30
C LEU A 188 -5.64 20.76 10.72
N LYS A 189 -4.98 21.71 11.37
CA LYS A 189 -5.43 22.29 12.65
C LYS A 189 -6.69 23.16 12.50
N ARG A 190 -6.90 23.75 11.31
CA ARG A 190 -8.00 24.70 11.05
C ARG A 190 -9.26 24.04 10.51
N LEU A 191 -9.11 22.84 9.95
CA LEU A 191 -10.22 22.03 9.45
C LEU A 191 -10.68 21.08 10.55
N ASN A 192 -11.98 20.92 10.68
CA ASN A 192 -12.61 20.03 11.65
C ASN A 192 -13.43 18.96 10.93
N ILE A 193 -13.53 17.82 11.60
CA ILE A 193 -14.30 16.65 11.20
C ILE A 193 -15.03 16.11 12.42
N GLU A 194 -16.17 15.46 12.20
CA GLU A 194 -16.92 14.76 13.22
C GLU A 194 -16.50 13.28 13.26
N ASP A 195 -16.21 12.75 14.45
CA ASP A 195 -15.81 11.37 14.69
C ASP A 195 -16.60 10.86 15.91
N ASP A 196 -17.50 9.90 15.69
CA ASP A 196 -18.40 9.34 16.71
C ASP A 196 -19.16 10.41 17.51
N GLY A 197 -19.70 11.42 16.82
CA GLY A 197 -20.47 12.51 17.44
C GLY A 197 -19.64 13.55 18.20
N LYS A 198 -18.30 13.46 18.13
CA LYS A 198 -17.38 14.47 18.69
C LYS A 198 -16.71 15.25 17.56
N GLU A 199 -16.62 16.55 17.75
CA GLU A 199 -15.85 17.43 16.87
C GLU A 199 -14.37 17.42 17.27
N LEU A 200 -13.50 17.29 16.27
CA LEU A 200 -12.05 17.40 16.43
C LEU A 200 -11.42 18.01 15.17
N SER A 201 -10.21 18.55 15.33
CA SER A 201 -9.44 18.98 14.17
C SER A 201 -9.06 17.79 13.30
N LEU A 202 -8.94 18.00 11.99
CA LEU A 202 -8.51 16.98 11.04
C LEU A 202 -7.10 16.46 11.40
N GLN A 203 -6.25 17.32 11.96
CA GLN A 203 -4.96 16.90 12.50
C GLN A 203 -5.11 15.91 13.66
N ASP A 204 -6.02 16.19 14.59
CA ASP A 204 -6.24 15.31 15.75
C ASP A 204 -6.90 14.00 15.31
N TYR A 205 -7.70 14.02 14.24
CA TYR A 205 -8.29 12.83 13.63
C TYR A 205 -7.18 11.91 13.10
N ILE A 206 -6.27 12.49 12.30
CA ILE A 206 -5.10 11.78 11.75
C ILE A 206 -4.21 11.24 12.87
N LYS A 207 -4.00 12.01 13.95
CA LYS A 207 -3.20 11.55 15.10
C LYS A 207 -3.87 10.43 15.89
N LYS A 208 -5.16 10.59 16.22
CA LYS A 208 -5.97 9.62 16.98
C LYS A 208 -6.01 8.27 16.26
N HIS A 209 -6.26 8.30 14.96
CA HIS A 209 -6.36 7.11 14.11
C HIS A 209 -5.00 6.66 13.52
N LYS A 210 -3.90 7.35 13.86
CA LYS A 210 -2.52 7.03 13.46
C LYS A 210 -2.34 6.90 11.94
N LEU A 211 -2.97 7.81 11.20
CA LEU A 211 -3.08 7.79 9.73
C LEU A 211 -1.89 8.47 9.04
N TYR A 212 -0.67 8.13 9.46
CA TYR A 212 0.55 8.60 8.78
C TYR A 212 1.71 7.66 9.07
N SER A 213 2.65 7.64 8.13
CA SER A 213 3.91 6.93 8.22
C SER A 213 5.09 7.89 8.08
N VAL A 214 6.21 7.55 8.71
CA VAL A 214 7.46 8.30 8.63
C VAL A 214 8.58 7.33 8.33
N THR A 215 9.36 7.61 7.30
CA THR A 215 10.59 6.87 7.00
C THR A 215 11.79 7.58 7.59
N PHE A 216 12.86 6.81 7.74
CA PHE A 216 14.12 7.29 8.27
C PHE A 216 15.20 7.24 7.19
N THR A 217 16.29 7.97 7.45
CA THR A 217 17.53 7.95 6.67
C THR A 217 18.08 6.54 6.50
N ASP A 218 17.94 5.70 7.52
CA ASP A 218 18.15 4.26 7.42
C ASP A 218 16.83 3.56 7.01
N PRO A 219 16.78 2.96 5.81
CA PRO A 219 15.58 2.35 5.25
C PRO A 219 15.08 1.14 6.04
N GLN A 220 15.90 0.56 6.93
CA GLN A 220 15.46 -0.56 7.75
C GLN A 220 14.39 -0.15 8.77
N TYR A 221 14.28 1.14 9.10
CA TYR A 221 13.32 1.63 10.08
C TYR A 221 12.14 2.34 9.42
N MET A 222 10.96 2.15 10.01
CA MET A 222 9.75 2.86 9.65
C MET A 222 8.90 3.12 10.89
N TYR A 223 8.35 4.33 11.01
CA TYR A 223 7.33 4.64 12.00
C TYR A 223 5.97 4.48 11.35
N PHE A 224 5.16 3.57 11.88
CA PHE A 224 3.87 3.19 11.32
C PHE A 224 2.91 2.84 12.47
N MET A 225 1.63 3.22 12.35
CA MET A 225 0.61 2.96 13.39
C MET A 225 1.01 3.37 14.82
N GLY A 226 1.80 4.44 14.93
CA GLY A 226 2.25 4.99 16.21
C GLY A 226 3.45 4.28 16.86
N TYR A 227 4.13 3.39 16.15
CA TYR A 227 5.31 2.66 16.65
C TYR A 227 6.42 2.62 15.61
N CYS A 228 7.67 2.43 16.05
CA CYS A 228 8.80 2.15 15.18
C CYS A 228 8.97 0.65 14.98
N PHE A 229 9.23 0.28 13.74
CA PHE A 229 9.52 -1.09 13.34
C PHE A 229 10.83 -1.14 12.55
N GLN A 230 11.57 -2.22 12.76
CA GLN A 230 12.72 -2.60 11.95
C GLN A 230 12.28 -3.70 10.98
N ASP A 231 12.41 -3.44 9.67
CA ASP A 231 12.27 -4.42 8.61
C ASP A 231 13.47 -5.37 8.63
N ARG A 232 13.20 -6.67 8.77
CA ARG A 232 14.23 -7.71 8.72
C ARG A 232 14.52 -8.18 7.30
N SER A 233 13.58 -7.98 6.38
CA SER A 233 13.79 -8.20 4.94
C SER A 233 14.68 -7.12 4.32
N GLY A 234 14.54 -5.88 4.81
CA GLY A 234 15.43 -4.75 4.57
C GLY A 234 15.95 -4.58 3.13
N ILE A 235 17.27 -4.34 3.04
CA ILE A 235 18.02 -4.09 1.80
C ILE A 235 18.15 -5.36 0.93
N SER A 236 18.08 -6.55 1.53
CA SER A 236 18.23 -7.83 0.82
C SER A 236 17.13 -8.09 -0.21
N ASP A 237 15.93 -7.54 -0.01
CA ASP A 237 14.82 -7.72 -0.95
C ASP A 237 14.84 -6.74 -2.14
N ILE A 238 15.80 -5.82 -2.21
CA ILE A 238 15.87 -4.84 -3.30
C ILE A 238 15.97 -5.50 -4.68
N ASP A 239 16.71 -6.60 -4.83
CA ASP A 239 16.79 -7.27 -6.15
C ASP A 239 15.45 -7.89 -6.54
N ASN A 240 14.80 -8.59 -5.59
CA ASN A 240 13.45 -9.13 -5.76
C ASN A 240 12.42 -8.05 -6.12
N ILE A 241 12.62 -6.82 -5.65
CA ILE A 241 11.80 -5.65 -5.96
C ILE A 241 12.11 -5.11 -7.36
N LEU A 242 13.37 -5.08 -7.77
CA LEU A 242 13.74 -4.65 -9.11
C LEU A 242 13.29 -5.64 -10.19
N ASP A 243 13.14 -6.91 -9.84
CA ASP A 243 12.64 -7.95 -10.75
C ASP A 243 11.16 -7.81 -11.12
N ILE A 244 10.35 -7.19 -10.25
CA ILE A 244 8.94 -6.94 -10.56
C ILE A 244 8.74 -5.73 -11.48
N LEU A 245 9.76 -4.86 -11.62
CA LEU A 245 9.78 -3.78 -12.59
C LEU A 245 10.10 -4.36 -13.98
N VAL A 246 9.16 -4.28 -14.91
CA VAL A 246 9.31 -4.79 -16.27
C VAL A 246 9.34 -3.62 -17.24
N ASN A 247 10.49 -3.47 -17.90
CA ASN A 247 10.71 -2.44 -18.90
C ASN A 247 9.75 -2.61 -20.07
N GLN A 248 9.12 -1.51 -20.44
CA GLN A 248 8.36 -1.39 -21.66
C GLN A 248 8.99 -0.31 -22.53
N ASP A 249 9.34 -0.70 -23.75
CA ASP A 249 9.84 0.22 -24.75
C ASP A 249 8.70 1.09 -25.29
N ASN A 250 9.02 2.29 -25.74
CA ASN A 250 8.10 3.21 -26.41
C ASN A 250 6.85 3.56 -25.58
N PHE A 251 7.04 3.92 -24.31
CA PHE A 251 6.00 4.55 -23.49
C PHE A 251 5.75 6.00 -23.95
N THR A 252 5.19 6.17 -25.15
CA THR A 252 4.87 7.48 -25.78
C THR A 252 3.52 8.05 -25.35
N VAL A 253 2.96 7.53 -24.26
CA VAL A 253 1.66 7.94 -23.73
C VAL A 253 1.71 9.37 -23.18
N LYS A 254 0.65 10.13 -23.46
CA LYS A 254 0.44 11.53 -23.08
C LYS A 254 -0.76 11.73 -22.14
N ALA A 255 -1.51 10.66 -21.87
CA ALA A 255 -2.64 10.68 -20.96
C ALA A 255 -2.98 9.26 -20.49
N GLU A 256 -3.85 9.16 -19.50
CA GLU A 256 -4.38 7.87 -19.05
C GLU A 256 -5.35 7.27 -20.07
N LYS A 257 -6.35 8.05 -20.50
CA LYS A 257 -7.47 7.59 -21.34
C LYS A 257 -7.61 8.38 -22.63
N GLU A 258 -7.61 9.70 -22.54
CA GLU A 258 -7.75 10.61 -23.67
C GLU A 258 -6.74 11.77 -23.55
N PRO A 259 -5.84 11.94 -24.53
CA PRO A 259 -4.99 13.13 -24.63
C PRO A 259 -5.81 14.41 -24.86
N GLU A 260 -5.25 15.57 -24.52
CA GLU A 260 -5.89 16.89 -24.72
C GLU A 260 -6.25 17.19 -26.18
N ASP A 261 -5.57 16.56 -27.14
CA ASP A 261 -5.82 16.77 -28.58
C ASP A 261 -6.65 15.62 -29.21
N GLU A 262 -7.00 14.59 -28.45
CA GLU A 262 -7.64 13.36 -28.94
C GLU A 262 -8.80 12.91 -28.03
N PHE A 263 -9.77 13.80 -27.84
CA PHE A 263 -10.95 13.54 -27.00
C PHE A 263 -11.79 12.37 -27.51
N LEU A 264 -12.35 11.62 -26.57
CA LEU A 264 -13.33 10.59 -26.86
C LEU A 264 -14.69 11.20 -27.20
N THR A 265 -15.22 10.80 -28.34
CA THR A 265 -16.53 11.24 -28.84
C THR A 265 -17.47 10.05 -28.95
N GLU A 266 -18.73 10.31 -29.27
CA GLU A 266 -19.73 9.27 -29.54
C GLU A 266 -19.30 8.32 -30.67
N ASN A 267 -18.48 8.80 -31.61
CA ASN A 267 -17.97 8.03 -32.74
C ASN A 267 -16.69 7.25 -32.44
N SER A 268 -16.04 7.48 -31.28
CA SER A 268 -14.80 6.79 -30.93
C SER A 268 -15.05 5.29 -30.75
N THR A 269 -14.24 4.46 -31.40
CA THR A 269 -14.32 2.98 -31.35
C THR A 269 -13.12 2.34 -30.65
N GLN A 270 -12.06 3.11 -30.43
CA GLN A 270 -10.82 2.71 -29.76
C GLN A 270 -10.28 3.85 -28.89
N PHE A 271 -9.50 3.50 -27.87
CA PHE A 271 -8.69 4.47 -27.13
C PHE A 271 -7.52 4.95 -28.00
N SER A 272 -7.03 6.16 -27.71
CA SER A 272 -5.87 6.71 -28.41
C SER A 272 -4.63 5.83 -28.19
N SER A 273 -3.82 5.64 -29.24
CA SER A 273 -2.50 5.01 -29.12
C SER A 273 -1.53 5.81 -28.23
N ASN A 274 -1.83 7.08 -27.99
CA ASN A 274 -1.11 7.96 -27.07
C ASN A 274 -1.70 7.93 -25.64
N SER A 275 -2.61 7.01 -25.32
CA SER A 275 -3.14 6.80 -23.97
C SER A 275 -2.58 5.52 -23.33
N ILE A 276 -2.53 5.45 -22.01
CA ILE A 276 -2.17 4.20 -21.31
C ILE A 276 -3.15 3.08 -21.66
N PHE A 277 -4.44 3.39 -21.79
CA PHE A 277 -5.46 2.40 -22.15
C PHE A 277 -5.16 1.77 -23.52
N GLY A 278 -4.91 2.59 -24.55
CA GLY A 278 -4.51 2.10 -25.87
C GLY A 278 -3.17 1.34 -25.85
N PHE A 279 -2.21 1.82 -25.07
CA PHE A 279 -0.92 1.15 -24.88
C PHE A 279 -1.09 -0.26 -24.27
N VAL A 280 -1.88 -0.40 -23.19
CA VAL A 280 -2.16 -1.67 -22.51
C VAL A 280 -2.86 -2.65 -23.45
N GLU A 281 -3.87 -2.19 -24.20
CA GLU A 281 -4.56 -3.02 -25.20
C GLU A 281 -3.59 -3.55 -26.26
N ASN A 282 -2.66 -2.71 -26.74
CA ASN A 282 -1.66 -3.12 -27.71
C ASN A 282 -0.61 -4.07 -27.11
N LEU A 283 -0.14 -3.81 -25.89
CA LEU A 283 0.81 -4.66 -25.18
C LEU A 283 0.24 -6.07 -24.98
N HIS A 284 -1.04 -6.15 -24.61
CA HIS A 284 -1.76 -7.40 -24.40
C HIS A 284 -2.48 -7.93 -25.65
N ARG A 285 -2.20 -7.40 -26.85
CA ARG A 285 -2.90 -7.78 -28.09
C ARG A 285 -2.82 -9.27 -28.43
N LYS A 286 -1.88 -10.02 -27.84
CA LYS A 286 -1.75 -11.47 -28.02
C LYS A 286 -2.65 -12.29 -27.09
N ASP A 287 -3.18 -11.70 -26.02
CA ASP A 287 -4.10 -12.37 -25.10
C ASP A 287 -5.43 -12.68 -25.79
N ASP A 288 -6.08 -13.78 -25.42
CA ASP A 288 -7.32 -14.23 -26.06
C ASP A 288 -8.50 -13.30 -25.75
N TYR A 289 -8.53 -12.75 -24.53
CA TYR A 289 -9.57 -11.83 -24.06
C TYR A 289 -8.96 -10.58 -23.44
N ILE A 290 -9.54 -9.43 -23.76
CA ILE A 290 -9.21 -8.13 -23.16
C ILE A 290 -10.52 -7.44 -22.82
N PHE A 291 -10.67 -7.05 -21.56
CA PHE A 291 -11.83 -6.35 -21.04
C PHE A 291 -11.41 -5.02 -20.43
N CYS A 292 -12.15 -3.95 -20.71
CA CYS A 292 -12.03 -2.65 -20.06
C CYS A 292 -13.06 -2.59 -18.92
N ASP A 293 -12.61 -2.71 -17.66
CA ASP A 293 -13.49 -2.75 -16.48
C ASP A 293 -13.62 -1.41 -15.74
N ASP A 294 -12.90 -0.36 -16.15
CA ASP A 294 -13.02 1.02 -15.65
C ASP A 294 -14.50 1.51 -15.56
N LEU A 295 -14.96 2.01 -14.38
CA LEU A 295 -16.14 2.87 -14.09
C LEU A 295 -16.76 2.62 -12.68
N GLY A 296 -16.22 3.22 -11.61
CA GLY A 296 -16.77 3.29 -10.24
C GLY A 296 -16.79 2.01 -9.36
N ASP A 297 -17.00 0.83 -9.93
CA ASP A 297 -17.03 -0.47 -9.22
C ASP A 297 -15.96 -1.46 -9.71
N GLU A 298 -14.98 -0.98 -10.48
CA GLU A 298 -13.97 -1.79 -11.16
C GLU A 298 -13.19 -2.71 -10.22
N TRP A 299 -12.89 -3.90 -10.74
CA TRP A 299 -11.86 -4.76 -10.17
C TRP A 299 -10.47 -4.34 -10.65
N ALA A 300 -10.36 -3.81 -11.87
CA ALA A 300 -9.15 -3.22 -12.45
C ALA A 300 -9.54 -2.34 -13.65
N ASP A 301 -8.61 -1.57 -14.22
CA ASP A 301 -8.90 -0.81 -15.44
C ASP A 301 -9.06 -1.76 -16.63
N HIS A 302 -8.14 -2.74 -16.72
CA HIS A 302 -8.23 -3.83 -17.67
C HIS A 302 -8.10 -5.19 -17.01
N ILE A 303 -8.83 -6.16 -17.54
CA ILE A 303 -8.67 -7.58 -17.22
C ILE A 303 -8.36 -8.31 -18.52
N THR A 304 -7.24 -9.02 -18.57
CA THR A 304 -6.88 -9.83 -19.74
C THR A 304 -6.73 -11.29 -19.38
N MET A 305 -6.98 -12.17 -20.36
CA MET A 305 -6.87 -13.61 -20.19
C MET A 305 -6.13 -14.22 -21.36
N ASN A 306 -5.11 -15.02 -21.06
CA ASN A 306 -4.33 -15.76 -22.02
C ASN A 306 -4.54 -17.26 -21.77
N LEU A 307 -5.19 -17.92 -22.71
CA LEU A 307 -5.54 -19.32 -22.64
C LEU A 307 -4.36 -20.23 -22.93
N LYS A 308 -3.32 -19.74 -23.63
CA LYS A 308 -2.11 -20.50 -23.92
C LYS A 308 -1.20 -20.55 -22.69
N ASP A 309 -0.89 -19.37 -22.15
CA ASP A 309 0.00 -19.18 -20.99
C ASP A 309 -0.72 -19.43 -19.66
N LYS A 310 -2.03 -19.72 -19.71
CA LYS A 310 -2.90 -19.93 -18.55
C LYS A 310 -2.76 -18.77 -17.55
N SER A 311 -2.99 -17.54 -18.02
CA SER A 311 -2.86 -16.37 -17.16
C SER A 311 -4.08 -15.47 -17.16
N ILE A 312 -4.37 -14.89 -16.00
CA ILE A 312 -5.33 -13.81 -15.81
C ILE A 312 -4.60 -12.60 -15.24
N ASN A 313 -4.71 -11.45 -15.91
CA ASN A 313 -4.00 -10.23 -15.55
C ASN A 313 -5.00 -9.16 -15.15
N PHE A 314 -4.82 -8.56 -13.98
CA PHE A 314 -5.57 -7.38 -13.52
C PHE A 314 -4.62 -6.19 -13.62
N ILE A 315 -4.98 -5.18 -14.42
CA ILE A 315 -4.10 -4.09 -14.79
C ILE A 315 -4.67 -2.77 -14.27
N HIS A 316 -3.89 -2.10 -13.43
CA HIS A 316 -4.20 -0.77 -12.87
C HIS A 316 -3.24 0.25 -13.48
N SER A 317 -3.79 1.23 -14.17
CA SER A 317 -3.08 2.20 -14.98
C SER A 317 -3.07 3.54 -14.26
N LYS A 318 -1.91 4.21 -14.26
CA LYS A 318 -1.83 5.56 -13.70
C LYS A 318 -0.90 6.42 -14.52
N TYR A 319 -1.43 7.52 -15.04
CA TYR A 319 -0.65 8.48 -15.83
C TYR A 319 -0.09 9.62 -14.99
N ASN A 320 1.08 10.11 -15.41
CA ASN A 320 1.64 11.39 -14.99
C ASN A 320 2.58 11.89 -16.10
N ASP A 321 2.63 13.20 -16.31
CA ASP A 321 3.38 13.82 -17.42
C ASP A 321 4.89 13.60 -17.31
N ASP A 322 5.42 13.68 -16.08
CA ASP A 322 6.85 13.59 -15.83
C ASP A 322 7.30 12.22 -15.33
N VAL A 323 8.39 11.72 -15.92
CA VAL A 323 9.17 10.63 -15.31
C VAL A 323 9.67 11.11 -13.97
N SER A 324 9.30 10.42 -12.92
CA SER A 324 9.56 10.85 -11.56
C SER A 324 9.67 9.66 -10.62
N LEU A 325 10.45 9.84 -9.57
CA LEU A 325 10.46 8.97 -8.39
C LEU A 325 9.24 9.28 -7.50
N SER A 326 8.07 9.50 -8.12
CA SER A 326 6.84 9.96 -7.47
C SER A 326 6.18 8.81 -6.74
N ALA A 327 6.59 8.62 -5.50
CA ALA A 327 6.02 7.62 -4.62
C ALA A 327 4.55 7.91 -4.26
N SER A 328 4.07 9.15 -4.37
CA SER A 328 2.67 9.52 -4.09
C SER A 328 1.68 8.95 -5.10
N LYS A 329 1.99 9.08 -6.40
CA LYS A 329 1.13 8.53 -7.44
C LYS A 329 1.16 7.01 -7.44
N LEU A 330 2.31 6.43 -7.10
CA LEU A 330 2.42 4.99 -6.91
C LEU A 330 1.59 4.51 -5.69
N HIS A 331 1.59 5.24 -4.58
CA HIS A 331 0.81 4.91 -3.39
C HIS A 331 -0.69 4.79 -3.70
N ASP A 332 -1.25 5.74 -4.46
CA ASP A 332 -2.65 5.71 -4.91
C ASP A 332 -2.97 4.44 -5.72
N VAL A 333 -2.23 4.19 -6.81
CA VAL A 333 -2.49 3.02 -7.67
C VAL A 333 -2.24 1.68 -6.96
N VAL A 334 -1.25 1.61 -6.06
CA VAL A 334 -1.03 0.45 -5.19
C VAL A 334 -2.22 0.23 -4.26
N GLY A 335 -2.77 1.31 -3.68
CA GLY A 335 -3.97 1.26 -2.86
C GLY A 335 -5.17 0.69 -3.62
N GLN A 336 -5.35 1.07 -4.88
CA GLN A 336 -6.41 0.54 -5.76
C GLN A 336 -6.21 -0.94 -6.10
N ALA A 337 -4.97 -1.34 -6.42
CA ALA A 337 -4.63 -2.72 -6.71
C ALA A 337 -4.85 -3.64 -5.49
N ILE A 338 -4.37 -3.22 -4.32
CA ILE A 338 -4.55 -3.98 -3.08
C ILE A 338 -6.04 -4.06 -2.69
N LYS A 339 -6.82 -2.99 -2.89
CA LYS A 339 -8.28 -2.99 -2.64
C LYS A 339 -8.99 -4.11 -3.41
N ASN A 340 -8.56 -4.40 -4.63
CA ASN A 340 -9.22 -5.36 -5.51
C ASN A 340 -8.55 -6.73 -5.56
N ILE A 341 -7.51 -6.96 -4.77
CA ILE A 341 -6.73 -8.20 -4.85
C ILE A 341 -7.55 -9.45 -4.53
N GLY A 342 -8.51 -9.34 -3.61
CA GLY A 342 -9.42 -10.44 -3.29
C GLY A 342 -10.31 -10.85 -4.47
N ASN A 343 -10.59 -9.93 -5.39
CA ASN A 343 -11.40 -10.21 -6.58
C ASN A 343 -10.63 -11.03 -7.64
N MET A 344 -9.31 -11.20 -7.51
CA MET A 344 -8.52 -11.98 -8.49
C MET A 344 -8.74 -13.49 -8.39
N HIS A 345 -9.27 -13.97 -7.26
CA HIS A 345 -9.69 -15.36 -7.04
C HIS A 345 -11.20 -15.54 -7.24
N PHE A 346 -11.74 -14.92 -8.29
CA PHE A 346 -13.17 -15.00 -8.61
C PHE A 346 -13.59 -16.39 -9.12
N SER A 347 -14.86 -16.74 -8.91
CA SER A 347 -15.50 -17.88 -9.58
C SER A 347 -16.07 -17.48 -10.94
N ARG A 348 -16.32 -18.47 -11.82
CA ARG A 348 -16.99 -18.24 -13.13
C ARG A 348 -18.26 -17.40 -12.96
N ASP A 349 -19.16 -17.80 -12.06
CA ASP A 349 -20.43 -17.11 -11.83
C ASP A 349 -20.23 -15.67 -11.33
N GLN A 350 -19.22 -15.43 -10.48
CA GLN A 350 -18.90 -14.09 -10.03
C GLN A 350 -18.48 -13.19 -11.20
N PHE A 351 -17.59 -13.67 -12.07
CA PHE A 351 -17.16 -12.89 -13.24
C PHE A 351 -18.33 -12.61 -14.19
N ILE A 352 -19.11 -13.64 -14.52
CA ILE A 352 -20.21 -13.52 -15.48
C ILE A 352 -21.29 -12.58 -14.94
N ASN A 353 -21.74 -12.81 -13.71
CA ASN A 353 -22.90 -12.09 -13.16
C ASN A 353 -22.55 -10.72 -12.60
N LYS A 354 -21.34 -10.51 -12.07
CA LYS A 354 -20.94 -9.20 -11.52
C LYS A 354 -20.20 -8.31 -12.51
N LYS A 355 -19.54 -8.88 -13.53
CA LYS A 355 -18.72 -8.10 -14.47
C LYS A 355 -19.20 -8.19 -15.90
N LEU A 356 -19.24 -9.39 -16.48
CA LEU A 356 -19.54 -9.55 -17.90
C LEU A 356 -20.92 -8.98 -18.25
N ASN A 357 -21.98 -9.54 -17.67
CA ASN A 357 -23.35 -9.23 -18.01
C ASN A 357 -23.79 -7.79 -17.66
N PRO A 358 -23.56 -7.28 -16.43
CA PRO A 358 -24.06 -5.96 -16.06
C PRO A 358 -23.22 -4.81 -16.64
N LYS A 359 -21.93 -5.05 -16.95
CA LYS A 359 -20.96 -4.00 -17.22
C LYS A 359 -20.20 -4.18 -18.53
N LEU A 360 -19.50 -5.31 -18.75
CA LEU A 360 -18.54 -5.43 -19.85
C LEU A 360 -19.21 -5.63 -21.23
N MET A 361 -20.47 -6.05 -21.28
CA MET A 361 -21.25 -6.09 -22.54
C MET A 361 -21.71 -4.70 -23.03
N LYS A 362 -21.48 -3.64 -22.25
CA LYS A 362 -21.83 -2.26 -22.63
C LYS A 362 -20.66 -1.57 -23.35
N VAL A 363 -20.97 -0.43 -23.96
CA VAL A 363 -19.95 0.50 -24.46
C VAL A 363 -19.37 1.33 -23.31
N TYR A 364 -18.17 1.84 -23.51
CA TYR A 364 -17.49 2.72 -22.58
C TYR A 364 -18.12 4.10 -22.57
N THR A 365 -18.29 4.66 -21.38
CA THR A 365 -18.80 6.01 -21.16
C THR A 365 -17.74 6.81 -20.42
N THR A 366 -17.43 8.02 -20.88
CA THR A 366 -16.44 8.88 -20.23
C THR A 366 -16.96 9.43 -18.90
N SER A 367 -16.07 9.98 -18.06
CA SER A 367 -16.44 10.67 -16.82
C SER A 367 -17.40 11.85 -17.06
N ASN A 368 -17.32 12.47 -18.24
CA ASN A 368 -18.19 13.57 -18.65
C ASN A 368 -19.52 13.07 -19.26
N SER A 369 -19.87 11.80 -19.03
CA SER A 369 -21.09 11.15 -19.51
C SER A 369 -21.23 11.05 -21.02
N VAL A 370 -20.13 11.13 -21.77
CA VAL A 370 -20.13 10.89 -23.23
C VAL A 370 -20.15 9.39 -23.47
N ARG A 371 -21.23 8.90 -24.10
CA ARG A 371 -21.37 7.49 -24.47
C ARG A 371 -20.66 7.26 -25.81
N THR A 372 -19.55 6.52 -25.79
CA THR A 372 -18.75 6.23 -26.99
C THR A 372 -19.24 4.96 -27.71
N ASN A 373 -18.63 4.64 -28.85
CA ASN A 373 -18.76 3.35 -29.54
C ASN A 373 -17.64 2.35 -29.18
N ILE A 374 -16.83 2.65 -28.16
CA ILE A 374 -15.78 1.77 -27.66
C ILE A 374 -16.45 0.61 -26.90
N SER A 375 -16.45 -0.60 -27.47
CA SER A 375 -16.89 -1.82 -26.75
C SER A 375 -16.04 -2.01 -25.49
N ARG A 376 -16.60 -2.47 -24.36
CA ARG A 376 -15.80 -2.83 -23.17
C ARG A 376 -15.22 -4.24 -23.24
N VAL A 377 -15.77 -5.11 -24.09
CA VAL A 377 -15.06 -6.30 -24.57
C VAL A 377 -14.17 -5.86 -25.72
N ARG A 378 -12.89 -5.62 -25.42
CA ARG A 378 -11.89 -5.07 -26.35
C ARG A 378 -11.39 -6.13 -27.31
N LYS A 379 -11.30 -7.37 -26.83
CA LYS A 379 -10.94 -8.54 -27.61
C LYS A 379 -11.60 -9.80 -27.05
N GLY A 380 -11.90 -10.73 -27.95
CA GLY A 380 -12.32 -12.09 -27.62
C GLY A 380 -13.77 -12.38 -28.05
N ASN A 381 -14.03 -13.65 -28.39
CA ASN A 381 -15.37 -14.12 -28.77
C ASN A 381 -16.10 -14.66 -27.54
N LEU A 382 -17.27 -14.10 -27.25
CA LEU A 382 -18.07 -14.45 -26.08
C LEU A 382 -18.88 -15.74 -26.22
N LYS A 383 -19.09 -16.27 -27.43
CA LYS A 383 -19.93 -17.47 -27.66
C LYS A 383 -19.54 -18.66 -26.77
N ASP A 384 -18.23 -18.91 -26.64
CA ASP A 384 -17.69 -20.01 -25.85
C ASP A 384 -16.92 -19.53 -24.61
N PHE A 385 -17.07 -18.25 -24.24
CA PHE A 385 -16.25 -17.64 -23.19
C PHE A 385 -16.45 -18.30 -21.85
N GLU A 386 -17.69 -18.64 -21.46
CA GLU A 386 -17.96 -19.28 -20.18
C GLU A 386 -17.25 -20.62 -20.02
N SER A 387 -17.27 -21.46 -21.06
CA SER A 387 -16.59 -22.76 -21.08
C SER A 387 -15.07 -22.60 -21.01
N LYS A 388 -14.52 -21.65 -21.77
CA LYS A 388 -13.08 -21.33 -21.75
C LYS A 388 -12.64 -20.78 -20.40
N LEU A 389 -13.46 -19.92 -19.78
CA LEU A 389 -13.20 -19.37 -18.46
C LEU A 389 -13.22 -20.47 -17.39
N ASP A 390 -14.20 -21.38 -17.42
CA ASP A 390 -14.25 -22.52 -16.51
C ASP A 390 -13.01 -23.41 -16.62
N SER A 391 -12.60 -23.72 -17.85
CA SER A 391 -11.39 -24.50 -18.13
C SER A 391 -10.12 -23.80 -17.63
N LEU A 392 -10.03 -22.47 -17.81
CA LEU A 392 -8.92 -21.67 -17.33
C LEU A 392 -8.85 -21.67 -15.80
N LEU A 393 -9.98 -21.44 -15.12
CA LEU A 393 -10.05 -21.37 -13.65
C LEU A 393 -9.76 -22.69 -12.95
N LYS A 394 -10.09 -23.82 -13.58
CA LYS A 394 -9.78 -25.17 -13.06
C LYS A 394 -8.34 -25.62 -13.31
N ASN A 395 -7.58 -24.87 -14.11
CA ASN A 395 -6.21 -25.25 -14.45
C ASN A 395 -5.25 -25.02 -13.25
N HIS A 396 -4.52 -26.06 -12.85
CA HIS A 396 -3.58 -26.00 -11.73
C HIS A 396 -2.38 -25.06 -11.97
N SER A 397 -2.04 -24.78 -13.24
CA SER A 397 -0.94 -23.90 -13.62
C SER A 397 -1.38 -22.46 -13.88
N LEU A 398 -2.63 -22.12 -13.52
CA LEU A 398 -3.17 -20.78 -13.70
C LEU A 398 -2.35 -19.75 -12.92
N SER A 399 -1.66 -18.88 -13.65
CA SER A 399 -0.94 -17.74 -13.11
C SER A 399 -1.82 -16.51 -13.05
N ARG A 400 -1.97 -15.90 -11.88
CA ARG A 400 -2.64 -14.61 -11.72
C ARG A 400 -1.60 -13.51 -11.60
N LYS A 401 -1.75 -12.41 -12.33
CA LYS A 401 -0.83 -11.27 -12.28
C LYS A 401 -1.55 -9.98 -11.91
N CYS A 402 -1.06 -9.30 -10.88
CA CYS A 402 -1.51 -7.96 -10.52
C CYS A 402 -0.49 -6.98 -11.09
N ILE A 403 -0.92 -6.18 -12.06
CA ILE A 403 -0.06 -5.38 -12.90
C ILE A 403 -0.34 -3.89 -12.65
N LEU A 404 0.70 -3.13 -12.30
CA LEU A 404 0.64 -1.67 -12.29
C LEU A 404 1.26 -1.15 -13.58
N CYS A 405 0.51 -0.38 -14.37
CA CYS A 405 1.00 0.27 -15.58
C CYS A 405 1.31 1.74 -15.26
N CYS A 406 2.59 2.03 -14.99
CA CYS A 406 3.06 3.30 -14.46
C CYS A 406 4.16 3.89 -15.36
N PRO A 407 3.81 4.58 -16.47
CA PRO A 407 4.77 5.22 -17.37
C PRO A 407 5.68 6.24 -16.70
N PHE A 408 5.27 6.81 -15.58
CA PHE A 408 6.06 7.82 -14.86
C PHE A 408 7.23 7.22 -14.07
N LEU A 409 7.31 5.89 -13.94
CA LEU A 409 8.45 5.21 -13.34
C LEU A 409 9.47 4.83 -14.42
N SER A 410 10.75 4.88 -14.09
CA SER A 410 11.84 4.31 -14.89
C SER A 410 12.59 3.26 -14.07
N LYS A 411 12.75 2.06 -14.62
CA LYS A 411 13.50 0.99 -13.95
C LYS A 411 14.95 1.38 -13.73
N GLU A 412 15.57 2.04 -14.71
CA GLU A 412 16.94 2.52 -14.59
C GLU A 412 17.10 3.52 -13.43
N GLN A 413 16.23 4.53 -13.36
CA GLN A 413 16.27 5.54 -12.30
C GLN A 413 16.07 4.92 -10.91
N ILE A 414 15.06 4.04 -10.76
CA ILE A 414 14.78 3.36 -9.50
C ILE A 414 15.96 2.45 -9.12
N GLY A 415 16.50 1.69 -10.08
CA GLY A 415 17.64 0.80 -9.88
C GLY A 415 18.88 1.56 -9.40
N ASN A 416 19.15 2.73 -9.97
CA ASN A 416 20.28 3.57 -9.56
C ASN A 416 20.11 4.12 -8.14
N GLU A 417 18.93 4.57 -7.77
CA GLU A 417 18.67 5.04 -6.41
C GLU A 417 18.68 3.89 -5.39
N PHE A 418 18.11 2.72 -5.71
CA PHE A 418 18.10 1.57 -4.80
C PHE A 418 19.50 0.98 -4.62
N LYS A 419 20.39 1.07 -5.62
CA LYS A 419 21.81 0.76 -5.45
C LYS A 419 22.49 1.69 -4.45
N LYS A 420 22.12 2.97 -4.39
CA LYS A 420 22.65 3.90 -3.36
C LYS A 420 22.23 3.47 -1.97
N ILE A 421 20.95 3.07 -1.81
CA ILE A 421 20.43 2.52 -0.56
C ILE A 421 21.24 1.27 -0.15
N LYS A 422 21.46 0.33 -1.08
CA LYS A 422 22.28 -0.87 -0.83
C LYS A 422 23.70 -0.55 -0.35
N GLN A 423 24.27 0.56 -0.80
CA GLN A 423 25.62 1.00 -0.45
C GLN A 423 25.65 1.83 0.85
N GLY A 424 24.53 1.99 1.56
CA GLY A 424 24.43 2.82 2.75
C GLY A 424 24.58 4.32 2.47
N LYS A 425 24.40 4.75 1.22
CA LYS A 425 24.45 6.17 0.86
C LYS A 425 23.10 6.83 1.11
N ASN A 426 23.14 8.07 1.62
CA ASN A 426 21.94 8.86 1.83
C ASN A 426 21.18 9.08 0.51
N THR A 427 19.89 8.77 0.54
CA THR A 427 18.94 9.07 -0.53
C THR A 427 17.87 10.03 -0.03
N LYS A 428 17.18 10.69 -0.96
CA LYS A 428 16.03 11.54 -0.62
C LYS A 428 14.94 10.73 0.08
N GLY A 429 14.15 11.39 0.93
CA GLY A 429 13.08 10.74 1.69
C GLY A 429 12.05 10.06 0.79
N ASN A 430 11.65 10.73 -0.29
CA ASN A 430 10.75 10.19 -1.30
C ASN A 430 11.22 8.84 -1.91
N VAL A 431 12.53 8.62 -2.06
CA VAL A 431 13.10 7.37 -2.56
C VAL A 431 12.95 6.25 -1.53
N THR A 432 13.20 6.56 -0.26
CA THR A 432 12.99 5.59 0.83
C THR A 432 11.52 5.18 0.89
N GLN A 433 10.61 6.15 0.79
CA GLN A 433 9.17 5.88 0.74
C GLN A 433 8.78 5.05 -0.49
N LEU A 434 9.40 5.31 -1.65
CA LEU A 434 9.19 4.53 -2.87
C LEU A 434 9.54 3.05 -2.67
N LEU A 435 10.70 2.77 -2.05
CA LEU A 435 11.11 1.41 -1.69
C LEU A 435 10.07 0.73 -0.80
N TRP A 436 9.59 1.43 0.22
CA TRP A 436 8.57 0.92 1.13
C TRP A 436 7.27 0.58 0.42
N ILE A 437 6.77 1.45 -0.47
CA ILE A 437 5.53 1.26 -1.22
C ILE A 437 5.64 0.08 -2.20
N ILE A 438 6.68 0.03 -3.02
CA ILE A 438 6.85 -1.05 -4.02
C ILE A 438 6.97 -2.41 -3.31
N SER A 439 7.77 -2.45 -2.25
CA SER A 439 7.93 -3.69 -1.50
C SER A 439 6.63 -4.09 -0.79
N SER A 440 5.86 -3.13 -0.25
CA SER A 440 4.55 -3.41 0.35
C SER A 440 3.59 -4.03 -0.67
N PHE A 441 3.54 -3.46 -1.88
CA PHE A 441 2.80 -4.04 -3.00
C PHE A 441 3.27 -5.47 -3.32
N SER A 442 4.57 -5.69 -3.51
CA SER A 442 5.13 -7.01 -3.83
C SER A 442 4.72 -8.07 -2.79
N HIS A 443 4.90 -7.78 -1.51
CA HIS A 443 4.61 -8.74 -0.45
C HIS A 443 3.12 -9.06 -0.33
N VAL A 444 2.24 -8.04 -0.33
CA VAL A 444 0.79 -8.25 -0.24
C VAL A 444 0.28 -9.09 -1.43
N VAL A 445 0.84 -8.85 -2.62
CA VAL A 445 0.44 -9.58 -3.82
C VAL A 445 0.92 -11.03 -3.81
N LYS A 446 2.20 -11.25 -3.46
CA LYS A 446 2.76 -12.60 -3.37
C LYS A 446 2.11 -13.43 -2.26
N GLU A 447 1.71 -12.81 -1.15
CA GLU A 447 0.98 -13.46 -0.05
C GLU A 447 -0.38 -14.05 -0.50
N MET A 448 -0.97 -13.51 -1.56
CA MET A 448 -2.21 -14.00 -2.16
C MET A 448 -1.98 -15.01 -3.31
N ASN A 449 -0.74 -15.49 -3.47
CA ASN A 449 -0.30 -16.35 -4.58
C ASN A 449 -0.58 -15.72 -5.96
N ILE A 450 -0.31 -14.42 -6.07
CA ILE A 450 -0.44 -13.63 -7.28
C ILE A 450 0.96 -13.07 -7.61
N VAL A 451 1.26 -12.91 -8.90
CA VAL A 451 2.53 -12.35 -9.36
C VAL A 451 2.41 -10.83 -9.45
N PRO A 452 3.17 -10.05 -8.67
CA PRO A 452 3.24 -8.60 -8.83
C PRO A 452 4.07 -8.24 -10.06
N VAL A 453 3.58 -7.29 -10.86
CA VAL A 453 4.27 -6.75 -12.03
C VAL A 453 4.08 -5.24 -12.08
N ILE A 454 5.11 -4.50 -12.44
CA ILE A 454 5.03 -3.05 -12.68
C ILE A 454 5.61 -2.78 -14.06
N TYR A 455 4.77 -2.42 -15.02
CA TYR A 455 5.21 -1.88 -16.29
C TYR A 455 5.68 -0.44 -16.10
N CYS A 456 6.94 -0.19 -16.47
CA CYS A 456 7.60 1.09 -16.34
C CYS A 456 8.44 1.39 -17.58
N ARG A 457 8.90 2.63 -17.72
CA ARG A 457 9.85 3.01 -18.77
C ARG A 457 11.17 2.30 -18.55
N SER A 458 11.84 2.01 -19.67
CA SER A 458 13.19 1.46 -19.67
C SER A 458 14.17 2.27 -18.83
#